data_AF-A0A1A8BWL3-F1
#
_entry.id   AF-A0A1A8BWL3-F1
#
_cell.length_a   1.000
_cell.length_b   1.000
_cell.length_c   1.000
_cell.angle_alpha   90.00
_cell.angle_beta   90.00
_cell.angle_gamma   90.00
#
_symmetry.space_group_name_H-M   'P 1'
#
loop_
_entity.id
_entity.type
_entity.pdbx_description
1 polymer ?
#
loop_
_entity_poly.entity_id
_entity_poly.type
_entity_poly.pdbx_seq_one_letter_code
_entity_poly.pdbx_strand_id
1 'polypeptide(L)'
;FLTRMDTKAFAGTISGPMLLDVSQTGITSLPSTGMDSLRELKARDTWALKKLPPIKTFKHLTIANLTYPSHCCGFKNLKKKRGFLEYIICNLTAFYDQHRK
;
A
#
# COMPACT_ATOMS: atom_id res chain seq x y z
N PHE A 1 -21.97 0.49 -10.72
CA PHE A 1 -20.83 0.53 -9.78
C PHE A 1 -20.12 -0.81 -9.76
N LEU A 2 -18.79 -0.83 -9.64
CA LEU A 2 -18.03 -2.07 -9.50
C LEU A 2 -18.32 -2.71 -8.15
N THR A 3 -18.74 -3.98 -8.13
CA THR A 3 -19.16 -4.70 -6.90
C THR A 3 -18.32 -5.93 -6.58
N ARG A 4 -17.58 -6.45 -7.57
CA ARG A 4 -16.74 -7.64 -7.41
C ARG A 4 -15.41 -7.43 -8.12
N MET A 5 -14.35 -7.92 -7.49
CA MET A 5 -13.01 -8.00 -8.06
C MET A 5 -12.48 -9.41 -7.79
N ASP A 6 -11.91 -10.03 -8.82
CA ASP A 6 -11.42 -11.40 -8.72
C ASP A 6 -10.20 -11.49 -7.80
N THR A 7 -10.07 -12.59 -7.04
CA THR A 7 -8.96 -12.78 -6.09
C THR A 7 -7.59 -12.88 -6.78
N LYS A 8 -7.59 -13.24 -8.06
CA LYS A 8 -6.44 -13.40 -8.94
C LYS A 8 -6.40 -12.35 -10.05
N ALA A 9 -7.08 -11.21 -9.89
CA ALA A 9 -7.11 -10.14 -10.90
C ALA A 9 -5.70 -9.66 -11.34
N PHE A 10 -4.71 -9.76 -10.45
CA PHE A 10 -3.31 -9.42 -10.72
C PHE A 10 -2.37 -10.64 -10.64
N ALA A 11 -2.90 -11.86 -10.66
CA ALA A 11 -2.07 -13.05 -10.67
C ALA A 11 -1.35 -13.19 -12.02
N GLY A 12 -0.05 -13.45 -12.00
CA GLY A 12 0.76 -13.64 -13.21
C GLY A 12 1.26 -12.35 -13.87
N THR A 13 0.93 -11.17 -13.33
CA THR A 13 1.55 -9.92 -13.77
C THR A 13 3.01 -9.88 -13.33
N ILE A 14 3.92 -9.50 -14.23
CA ILE A 14 5.37 -9.34 -13.94
C ILE A 14 5.57 -8.35 -12.79
N SER A 15 4.79 -7.27 -12.78
CA SER A 15 4.66 -6.33 -11.68
C SER A 15 3.20 -5.97 -11.56
N GLY A 16 2.63 -6.13 -10.37
CA GLY A 16 1.28 -5.66 -10.05
C GLY A 16 1.16 -4.13 -10.10
N PRO A 17 -0.05 -3.58 -9.93
CA PRO A 17 -0.27 -2.14 -9.97
C PRO A 17 0.51 -1.43 -8.86
N MET A 18 1.14 -0.29 -9.18
CA MET A 18 1.79 0.56 -8.17
C MET A 18 0.79 1.46 -7.44
N LEU A 19 -0.28 1.87 -8.12
CA LEU A 19 -1.40 2.64 -7.57
C LEU A 19 -2.69 1.91 -7.90
N LEU A 20 -3.52 1.67 -6.89
CA LEU A 20 -4.85 1.08 -7.03
C LEU A 20 -5.86 2.01 -6.37
N ASP A 21 -6.73 2.60 -7.18
CA ASP A 21 -7.86 3.39 -6.73
C ASP A 21 -9.17 2.64 -6.99
N VAL A 22 -9.88 2.33 -5.90
CA VAL A 22 -11.19 1.68 -5.90
C VAL A 22 -12.19 2.52 -5.11
N SER A 23 -11.94 3.81 -4.99
CA SER A 23 -12.82 4.74 -4.28
C SER A 23 -14.20 4.81 -4.95
N GLN A 24 -15.25 5.07 -4.17
CA GLN A 24 -16.64 5.15 -4.63
C GLN A 24 -17.13 3.87 -5.34
N THR A 25 -16.57 2.71 -5.00
CA THR A 25 -17.02 1.42 -5.50
C THR A 25 -17.73 0.61 -4.42
N GLY A 26 -18.52 -0.38 -4.84
CA GLY A 26 -19.22 -1.31 -3.97
C GLY A 26 -18.47 -2.63 -3.79
N ILE A 27 -17.15 -2.66 -4.00
CA ILE A 27 -16.38 -3.90 -3.89
C ILE A 27 -16.37 -4.42 -2.46
N THR A 28 -16.50 -5.73 -2.31
CA THR A 28 -16.53 -6.39 -1.00
C THR A 28 -15.16 -6.91 -0.56
N SER A 29 -14.23 -7.07 -1.50
CA SER A 29 -12.92 -7.68 -1.28
C SER A 29 -11.90 -7.18 -2.31
N LEU A 30 -10.64 -7.12 -1.89
CA LEU A 30 -9.49 -6.89 -2.76
C LEU A 30 -8.81 -8.22 -3.15
N PRO A 31 -8.02 -8.25 -4.24
CA PRO A 31 -7.23 -9.41 -4.63
C PRO A 31 -6.25 -9.82 -3.53
N SER A 32 -5.97 -11.11 -3.39
CA SER A 32 -4.97 -11.60 -2.42
C SER A 32 -3.60 -11.81 -3.05
N THR A 33 -3.53 -11.83 -4.38
CA THR A 33 -2.33 -12.18 -5.16
C THR A 33 -2.01 -11.05 -6.14
N GLY A 34 -0.72 -10.77 -6.35
CA GLY A 34 -0.28 -9.74 -7.31
C GLY A 34 -0.36 -8.31 -6.78
N MET A 35 -0.44 -8.12 -5.46
CA MET A 35 -0.46 -6.80 -4.81
C MET A 35 0.86 -6.45 -4.10
N ASP A 36 1.91 -7.26 -4.29
CA ASP A 36 3.19 -7.06 -3.63
C ASP A 36 3.83 -5.71 -3.98
N SER A 37 3.74 -5.30 -5.26
CA SER A 37 4.31 -4.06 -5.81
C SER A 37 3.48 -2.80 -5.54
N LEU A 38 2.32 -2.94 -4.90
CA LEU A 38 1.41 -1.82 -4.64
C LEU A 38 2.04 -0.84 -3.64
N ARG A 39 2.11 0.44 -4.03
CA ARG A 39 2.64 1.55 -3.22
C ARG A 39 1.55 2.42 -2.66
N GLU A 40 0.48 2.63 -3.42
CA GLU A 40 -0.63 3.49 -3.03
C GLU A 40 -1.98 2.79 -3.23
N LEU A 41 -2.74 2.68 -2.14
CA LEU A 41 -4.10 2.14 -2.13
C LEU A 41 -5.09 3.23 -1.75
N LYS A 42 -6.08 3.49 -2.60
CA LYS A 42 -7.21 4.39 -2.32
C LYS A 42 -8.51 3.61 -2.36
N ALA A 43 -9.23 3.63 -1.26
CA ALA A 43 -10.56 3.04 -1.10
C ALA A 43 -11.40 3.98 -0.24
N ARG A 44 -11.59 5.22 -0.73
CA ARG A 44 -12.48 6.21 -0.11
C ARG A 44 -13.92 5.90 -0.47
N ASP A 45 -14.85 6.14 0.45
CA ASP A 45 -16.29 5.90 0.24
C ASP A 45 -16.62 4.48 -0.26
N THR A 46 -15.83 3.49 0.16
CA THR A 46 -15.94 2.08 -0.25
C THR A 46 -16.55 1.26 0.90
N TRP A 47 -17.79 1.56 1.24
CA TRP A 47 -18.47 1.05 2.44
C TRP A 47 -18.69 -0.48 2.43
N ALA A 48 -18.74 -1.08 1.25
CA ALA A 48 -18.86 -2.54 1.11
C ALA A 48 -17.57 -3.29 1.46
N LEU A 49 -16.41 -2.60 1.42
CA LEU A 49 -15.09 -3.18 1.67
C LEU A 49 -14.84 -3.28 3.18
N LYS A 50 -15.46 -4.27 3.83
CA LYS A 50 -15.36 -4.48 5.27
C LYS A 50 -14.05 -5.16 5.67
N LYS A 51 -13.49 -5.99 4.79
CA LYS A 51 -12.31 -6.81 5.06
C LYS A 51 -11.20 -6.49 4.07
N LEU A 52 -9.98 -6.32 4.59
CA LEU A 52 -8.78 -6.24 3.78
C LEU A 52 -8.08 -7.59 3.71
N PRO A 53 -7.32 -7.86 2.63
CA PRO A 53 -6.37 -8.96 2.60
C PRO A 53 -5.37 -8.87 3.76
N PRO A 54 -4.69 -9.98 4.10
CA PRO A 54 -3.61 -9.97 5.08
C PRO A 54 -2.60 -8.89 4.76
N ILE A 55 -2.19 -8.13 5.77
CA ILE A 55 -1.39 -6.92 5.54
C ILE A 55 0.01 -7.25 5.01
N LYS A 56 0.47 -8.49 5.22
CA LYS A 56 1.69 -9.06 4.65
C LYS A 56 1.67 -9.14 3.11
N THR A 57 0.50 -9.12 2.48
CA THR A 57 0.34 -9.05 1.03
C THR A 57 0.82 -7.69 0.48
N PHE A 58 0.75 -6.63 1.29
CA PHE A 58 1.15 -5.27 0.92
C PHE A 58 2.62 -5.02 1.29
N LYS A 59 3.56 -5.62 0.55
CA LYS A 59 5.00 -5.53 0.87
C LYS A 59 5.60 -4.14 0.69
N HIS A 60 5.18 -3.42 -0.35
CA HIS A 60 5.74 -2.13 -0.74
C HIS A 60 4.79 -0.94 -0.52
N LEU A 61 3.70 -1.16 0.22
CA LEU A 61 2.68 -0.13 0.42
C LEU A 61 3.20 0.99 1.32
N THR A 62 3.13 2.21 0.81
CA THR A 62 3.58 3.42 1.50
C THR A 62 2.41 4.32 1.90
N ILE A 63 1.33 4.33 1.12
CA ILE A 63 0.18 5.21 1.32
C ILE A 63 -1.10 4.38 1.24
N ALA A 64 -1.97 4.53 2.24
CA ALA A 64 -3.26 3.87 2.29
C ALA A 64 -4.35 4.86 2.72
N ASN A 65 -5.28 5.17 1.82
CA ASN A 65 -6.44 6.01 2.07
C ASN A 65 -7.68 5.14 2.11
N LEU A 66 -8.14 4.80 3.31
CA LEU A 66 -9.20 3.80 3.52
C LEU A 66 -10.43 4.44 4.15
N THR A 67 -11.59 3.85 3.88
CA THR A 67 -12.88 4.31 4.44
C THR A 67 -12.96 4.09 5.95
N TYR A 68 -12.46 2.95 6.45
CA TYR A 68 -12.57 2.59 7.87
C TYR A 68 -11.25 2.85 8.62
N PRO A 69 -11.24 3.72 9.65
CA PRO A 69 -10.03 3.99 10.45
C PRO A 69 -9.48 2.75 11.18
N SER A 70 -10.33 1.77 11.48
CA SER A 70 -9.92 0.52 12.12
C SER A 70 -8.90 -0.27 11.29
N HIS A 71 -8.96 -0.15 9.96
CA HIS A 71 -7.99 -0.79 9.06
C HIS A 71 -6.58 -0.24 9.24
N CYS A 72 -6.42 1.03 9.65
CA CYS A 72 -5.12 1.67 9.84
C CYS A 72 -4.29 1.04 10.98
N CYS A 73 -4.94 0.46 11.99
CA CYS A 73 -4.25 -0.18 13.12
C CYS A 73 -3.32 -1.32 12.65
N GLY A 74 -3.76 -2.07 11.64
CA GLY A 74 -2.98 -3.16 11.09
C GLY A 74 -1.73 -2.70 10.34
N PHE A 75 -1.77 -1.53 9.71
CA PHE A 75 -0.62 -0.95 8.99
C PHE A 75 0.42 -0.32 9.92
N LYS A 76 0.05 0.01 11.17
CA LYS A 76 0.96 0.61 12.16
C LYS A 76 2.23 -0.21 12.40
N ASN A 77 2.15 -1.54 12.26
CA ASN A 77 3.27 -2.45 12.48
C ASN A 77 4.05 -2.79 11.20
N LEU A 78 3.67 -2.27 10.02
CA LEU A 78 4.52 -2.34 8.83
C LEU A 78 5.64 -1.31 8.97
N LYS A 79 6.69 -1.70 9.68
CA LYS A 79 7.94 -0.96 9.63
C LYS A 79 8.64 -1.30 8.32
N LYS A 80 8.87 -0.29 7.48
CA LYS A 80 9.81 -0.40 6.36
C LYS A 80 11.14 -0.86 6.96
N LYS A 81 11.67 -2.02 6.54
CA LYS A 81 13.04 -2.40 6.90
C LYS A 81 13.97 -1.42 6.20
N ARG A 82 14.33 -0.33 6.89
CA ARG A 82 15.37 0.60 6.41
C ARG A 82 16.65 -0.21 6.30
N GLY A 83 17.14 -0.37 5.08
CA GLY A 83 18.43 -1.02 4.86
C GLY A 83 19.54 -0.19 5.48
N PHE A 84 20.62 -0.84 5.92
CA PHE A 84 21.81 -0.16 6.45
C PHE A 84 22.34 0.92 5.48
N LEU A 85 22.30 0.64 4.18
CA LEU A 85 22.69 1.59 3.13
C LEU A 85 21.75 2.81 3.04
N GLU A 86 20.44 2.63 3.20
CA GLU A 86 19.45 3.72 3.18
C GLU A 86 19.69 4.68 4.36
N TYR A 87 20.08 4.13 5.53
CA TYR A 87 20.46 4.93 6.70
C TYR A 87 21.73 5.77 6.46
N ILE A 88 22.78 5.15 5.89
CA ILE A 88 24.04 5.84 5.58
C ILE A 88 23.83 6.98 4.56
N ILE A 89 23.09 6.71 3.49
CA ILE A 89 22.84 7.69 2.42
C ILE A 89 22.04 8.88 2.96
N CYS A 90 20.99 8.64 3.76
CA CYS A 90 20.21 9.72 4.37
C CYS A 90 21.04 10.62 5.29
N ASN A 91 21.94 10.03 6.09
CA ASN A 91 22.86 10.80 6.94
C ASN A 91 23.82 11.65 6.09
N LEU A 92 24.44 11.08 5.05
CA LEU A 92 25.32 11.82 4.15
C LEU A 92 24.59 12.99 3.49
N THR A 93 23.38 12.78 2.97
CA THR A 93 22.59 13.87 2.36
C THR A 93 22.27 14.98 3.36
N ALA A 94 22.02 14.67 4.63
CA ALA A 94 21.79 15.68 5.67
C ALA A 94 23.07 16.49 5.97
N PHE A 95 24.24 15.84 5.99
CA PHE A 95 25.52 16.53 6.19
C PHE A 95 25.91 17.43 5.01
N TYR A 96 25.65 17.01 3.77
CA TYR A 96 25.93 17.83 2.58
C TYR A 96 25.04 19.08 2.50
N ASP A 97 23.78 19.00 2.92
CA ASP A 97 22.88 20.16 2.95
C ASP A 97 23.33 21.22 3.97
N GLN A 98 23.88 20.77 5.10
CA GLN A 98 24.37 21.65 6.16
C GLN A 98 25.67 22.39 5.82
N HIS A 99 26.49 21.85 4.89
CA HIS A 99 27.71 22.49 4.40
C HIS A 99 27.50 23.43 3.21
N ARG A 100 26.27 23.53 2.68
CA ARG A 100 25.93 24.34 1.50
C ARG A 100 25.14 25.62 1.81
N LYS A 101 24.97 25.95 3.09
CA LYS A 101 24.52 27.25 3.60
C LYS A 101 25.72 28.05 4.10
#